data_AF-K0YZ29-F1
#
_entry.id   AF-K0YZ29-F1
#
_cell.length_a   1.000
_cell.length_b   1.000
_cell.length_c   1.000
_cell.angle_alpha   90.00
_cell.angle_beta   90.00
_cell.angle_gamma   90.00
#
_symmetry.space_group_name_H-M   'P 1'
#
loop_
_entity.id
_entity.type
_entity.pdbx_description
1 polymer ?
#
loop_
_entity_poly.entity_id
_entity_poly.type
_entity_poly.pdbx_seq_one_letter_code
_entity_poly.pdbx_strand_id
1 'polypeptide(L)' 'MGRSLKKGPFVDEHLMKKVEAQANDEKKKVIKTWSRRSTIFPSFIGYTIAVYDGRKHVPVYIQ' A
#
# COMPACT_ATOMS: atom_id res chain seq x y z
N MET A 1 15.72 2.05 0.54
CA MET A 1 16.30 2.15 -0.82
C MET A 1 15.43 3.13 -1.60
N GLY A 2 15.89 4.37 -1.77
CA GLY A 2 15.09 5.45 -2.36
C GLY A 2 15.15 5.43 -3.88
N ARG A 3 14.00 5.62 -4.55
CA ARG A 3 13.98 5.89 -6.00
C ARG A 3 14.51 7.29 -6.28
N SER A 4 15.10 7.49 -7.45
CA SER A 4 15.52 8.82 -7.90
C SER A 4 14.33 9.77 -8.00
N LEU A 5 14.48 10.99 -7.47
CA LEU A 5 13.46 12.04 -7.46
C LEU A 5 12.89 12.36 -8.85
N LYS A 6 13.72 12.26 -9.90
CA LYS A 6 13.30 12.53 -11.29
C LYS A 6 12.25 11.54 -11.83
N LYS A 7 12.15 10.34 -11.24
CA LYS A 7 11.26 9.25 -11.71
C LYS A 7 9.87 9.27 -11.06
N GLY A 8 9.61 10.19 -10.13
CA GLY A 8 8.35 10.31 -9.43
C GLY A 8 8.08 9.19 -8.41
N PRO A 9 7.01 9.36 -7.60
CA PRO A 9 6.53 8.32 -6.70
C PRO A 9 6.06 7.10 -7.49
N PHE A 10 6.24 5.92 -6.92
CA PHE A 10 5.89 4.66 -7.57
C PHE A 10 5.00 3.83 -6.67
N VAL A 11 4.00 3.21 -7.28
CA VAL A 11 3.22 2.15 -6.67
C VAL A 11 3.18 0.96 -7.62
N ASP A 12 3.25 -0.24 -7.07
CA ASP A 12 2.98 -1.44 -7.84
C ASP A 12 1.50 -1.54 -8.21
N GLU A 13 1.20 -1.85 -9.47
CA GLU A 13 -0.18 -1.90 -9.99
C GLU A 13 -1.11 -2.81 -9.18
N HIS A 14 -0.60 -3.93 -8.67
CA HIS A 14 -1.40 -4.85 -7.86
C HIS A 14 -1.79 -4.26 -6.50
N LEU A 15 -1.00 -3.35 -5.94
CA LEU A 15 -1.34 -2.65 -4.71
C LEU A 15 -2.40 -1.59 -4.99
N MET A 16 -2.21 -0.82 -6.07
CA MET A 16 -3.17 0.21 -6.49
C MET A 16 -4.55 -0.38 -6.77
N LYS A 17 -4.62 -1.46 -7.56
CA LYS A 17 -5.89 -2.15 -7.88
C LYS A 17 -6.64 -2.63 -6.64
N LYS A 18 -5.92 -3.10 -5.61
CA LYS A 18 -6.54 -3.57 -4.35
C LYS A 18 -7.11 -2.41 -3.54
N VAL A 19 -6.44 -1.27 -3.53
CA VAL A 19 -6.94 -0.07 -2.85
C VAL A 19 -8.14 0.51 -3.60
N GLU A 20 -8.08 0.61 -4.92
CA GLU A 20 -9.20 1.07 -5.75
C GLU A 20 -10.43 0.16 -5.63
N ALA A 21 -10.23 -1.16 -5.60
CA ALA A 21 -11.33 -2.10 -5.39
C ALA A 21 -12.01 -1.93 -4.02
N GLN A 22 -11.27 -1.53 -2.99
CA GLN A 22 -11.83 -1.24 -1.66
C GLN A 22 -12.33 0.20 -1.51
N ALA A 23 -12.08 1.10 -2.46
CA ALA A 23 -12.53 2.49 -2.38
C ALA A 23 -14.05 2.62 -2.36
N ASN A 24 -14.75 1.69 -3.00
CA ASN A 24 -16.22 1.64 -3.04
C ASN A 24 -16.83 0.72 -1.98
N ASP A 25 -16.00 0.08 -1.15
CA ASP A 25 -16.43 -0.96 -0.20
C ASP A 25 -16.51 -0.33 1.21
N GLU A 26 -17.65 -0.46 1.89
CA GLU A 26 -17.85 0.14 3.23
C GLU A 26 -16.90 -0.47 4.29
N LYS A 27 -16.44 -1.71 4.08
CA LYS A 27 -15.54 -2.42 4.98
C LYS A 27 -14.14 -2.48 4.40
N LYS A 28 -13.27 -1.58 4.86
CA LYS A 28 -11.83 -1.59 4.53
C LYS A 28 -11.14 -2.83 5.12
N LYS A 29 -10.94 -3.85 4.30
CA LYS A 29 -10.26 -5.09 4.70
C LYS A 29 -8.75 -4.88 4.68
N VAL A 30 -8.03 -5.57 5.57
CA VAL A 30 -6.56 -5.50 5.62
C VAL A 30 -5.94 -5.95 4.28
N ILE A 31 -5.19 -5.06 3.64
CA ILE A 31 -4.55 -5.31 2.34
C ILE A 31 -3.17 -5.91 2.58
N LYS A 32 -2.97 -7.18 2.19
CA LYS A 32 -1.64 -7.82 2.24
C LYS A 32 -0.80 -7.41 1.03
N THR A 33 0.43 -6.96 1.29
CA THR A 33 1.41 -6.58 0.26
C THR A 33 2.79 -7.16 0.54
N TRP A 34 3.43 -7.63 -0.53
CA TRP A 34 4.86 -7.93 -0.56
C TRP A 34 5.68 -6.77 -1.14
N SER A 35 5.01 -5.79 -1.75
CA SER A 35 5.67 -4.61 -2.30
C SER A 35 5.98 -3.63 -1.18
N ARG A 36 7.24 -3.70 -0.71
CA ARG A 36 7.84 -2.75 0.25
C ARG A 36 8.38 -1.49 -0.42
N ARG A 37 8.37 -1.46 -1.75
CA ARG A 37 8.93 -0.38 -2.58
C ARG A 37 7.90 0.65 -3.03
N SER A 38 6.62 0.38 -2.78
CA SER A 38 5.53 1.28 -3.12
C SER A 38 5.53 2.49 -2.19
N THR A 39 5.30 3.66 -2.77
CA THR A 39 5.13 4.93 -2.06
C THR A 39 3.69 5.01 -1.57
N ILE A 40 3.48 5.60 -0.40
CA ILE A 40 2.13 5.85 0.12
C ILE A 40 1.54 7.04 -0.65
N PHE A 41 0.40 6.80 -1.29
CA PHE A 41 -0.39 7.85 -1.95
C PHE A 41 -1.45 8.38 -0.98
N PRO A 42 -1.92 9.64 -1.13
CA PRO A 42 -2.99 10.19 -0.28
C PRO A 42 -4.28 9.35 -0.30
N SER A 43 -4.54 8.63 -1.40
CA SER A 43 -5.67 7.69 -1.50
C SER A 43 -5.60 6.51 -0.54
N PHE A 44 -4.45 6.28 0.11
CA PHE A 44 -4.23 5.15 1.02
C PHE A 44 -4.52 5.50 2.48
N ILE A 45 -4.90 6.76 2.75
CA ILE A 45 -5.26 7.22 4.10
C ILE A 45 -6.49 6.45 4.60
N GLY A 46 -6.40 5.96 5.83
CA GLY A 46 -7.44 5.17 6.47
C GLY A 46 -7.51 3.71 6.02
N TYR A 47 -6.53 3.21 5.29
CA TYR A 47 -6.38 1.78 4.99
C TYR A 47 -5.36 1.13 5.93
N THR A 48 -5.60 -0.14 6.27
CA THR A 48 -4.61 -0.98 6.97
C THR A 48 -3.91 -1.85 5.94
N ILE A 49 -2.60 -1.63 5.76
CA ILE A 49 -1.76 -2.39 4.84
C ILE A 49 -0.87 -3.32 5.64
N ALA A 50 -0.98 -4.62 5.42
CA ALA A 50 -0.10 -5.61 6.01
C ALA A 50 1.13 -5.81 5.11
N VAL A 51 2.26 -5.23 5.50
CA VAL A 51 3.52 -5.22 4.75
C VAL A 51 4.39 -6.41 5.15
N TYR A 52 4.85 -7.19 4.17
CA TYR A 52 5.78 -8.29 4.44
C TYR A 52 7.17 -7.79 4.85
N ASP A 53 7.68 -8.19 6.01
CA ASP A 53 9.00 -7.80 6.51
C ASP A 53 10.14 -8.76 6.11
N GLY A 54 9.80 -9.96 5.62
CA GLY A 54 10.74 -11.06 5.37
C GLY A 54 10.42 -12.33 6.16
N ARG A 55 9.56 -12.24 7.17
CA ARG A 55 9.08 -13.35 8.00
C ARG A 55 7.56 -13.33 8.16
N LYS A 56 6.96 -12.17 8.39
CA LYS A 56 5.52 -11.99 8.63
C LYS A 56 4.98 -10.74 7.94
N HIS A 57 3.67 -10.68 7.81
CA HIS A 57 2.98 -9.47 7.36
C HIS A 57 2.66 -8.61 8.58
N VAL A 58 3.30 -7.44 8.68
CA VAL A 58 3.10 -6.48 9.76
C VAL A 58 1.98 -5.52 9.36
N PRO A 59 0.86 -5.47 10.10
CA PRO A 59 -0.22 -4.53 9.82
C PRO A 59 0.23 -3.10 10.17
N VAL A 60 0.16 -2.20 9.19
CA VAL A 60 0.44 -0.77 9.34
C VAL A 60 -0.81 -0.01 8.95
N TYR A 61 -1.32 0.79 9.88
CA TYR A 61 -2.42 1.71 9.62
C TYR A 61 -1.86 3.04 9.10
N ILE A 62 -2.42 3.55 8.00
CA ILE A 62 -1.97 4.79 7.36
C ILE A 62 -2.87 5.93 7.81
N GLN A 63 -2.28 6.92 8.49
CA GLN A 63 -2.92 8.13 9.00
C GLN A 63 -2.72 9.32 8.06
#